data_AF-A0A8C7X1V7-F1
#
_entry.id   AF-A0A8C7X1V7-F1
#
_cell.length_a   1.000
_cell.length_b   1.000
_cell.length_c   1.000
_cell.angle_alpha   90.00
_cell.angle_beta   90.00
_cell.angle_gamma   90.00
#
_symmetry.space_group_name_H-M   'P 1'
#
loop_
_entity.id
_entity.type
_entity.pdbx_description
1 polymer ?
#
loop_
_entity_poly.entity_id
_entity_poly.type
_entity_poly.pdbx_seq_one_letter_code
_entity_poly.pdbx_strand_id
1 'polypeptide(L)'
;GQRAECGSGASDAMANPSPAKSIGDPGITPLSPSHIQNDSDQVQSGPSFVVVVAIDFGTTSSGYAYAFTKEPECIHTMRRWEGGDPGVSNQKTPTTILLTPDRKFHSFGYAARDFYHDLDPSESKQWLYLEKFKMKLHTTPNLSINTDLHAANGKRVKALDIFAYALAFFKEQALKELSDQTGGDFDNNDVRWVITVPAIWKMPAKQFMREAAYKVGGTESELPFGSFHPSLSV
;
A
#
# COMPACT_ATOMS: atom_id res chain seq x y z
N GLY A 1 15.93 56.01 -3.70
CA GLY A 1 16.02 56.42 -5.12
C GLY A 1 17.44 56.88 -5.40
N GLN A 2 17.90 56.76 -6.66
CA GLN A 2 19.32 56.87 -7.08
C GLN A 2 20.20 55.73 -6.49
N ARG A 3 21.18 55.13 -7.17
CA ARG A 3 21.73 55.23 -8.55
C ARG A 3 21.65 53.83 -9.26
N ALA A 4 21.91 53.56 -10.55
CA ALA A 4 22.80 54.13 -11.59
C ALA A 4 24.31 53.79 -11.35
N GLU A 5 25.23 53.49 -12.29
CA GLU A 5 25.33 53.37 -13.78
C GLU A 5 26.65 52.59 -14.11
N CYS A 6 27.00 52.09 -15.31
CA CYS A 6 26.29 51.54 -16.49
C CYS A 6 27.33 50.95 -17.51
N GLY A 7 26.91 50.09 -18.47
CA GLY A 7 27.72 49.60 -19.62
C GLY A 7 28.49 48.28 -19.40
N SER A 8 28.81 47.38 -20.37
CA SER A 8 28.73 47.25 -21.85
C SER A 8 30.11 47.08 -22.53
N GLY A 9 30.23 46.13 -23.47
CA GLY A 9 31.44 45.84 -24.25
C GLY A 9 31.47 44.41 -24.80
N ALA A 10 31.88 44.21 -26.06
CA ALA A 10 31.86 42.92 -26.77
C ALA A 10 32.96 42.84 -27.86
N SER A 11 32.96 41.75 -28.65
CA SER A 11 33.74 41.45 -29.88
C SER A 11 35.15 40.83 -29.76
N ASP A 12 35.20 39.53 -30.07
CA ASP A 12 35.88 38.88 -31.23
C ASP A 12 37.41 38.74 -31.42
N ALA A 13 37.72 37.58 -32.06
CA ALA A 13 38.79 37.29 -33.04
C ALA A 13 40.21 36.83 -32.61
N MET A 14 40.43 35.51 -32.79
CA MET A 14 41.58 34.81 -33.44
C MET A 14 43.02 35.36 -33.37
N ALA A 15 43.98 34.52 -32.90
CA ALA A 15 45.04 33.89 -33.74
C ALA A 15 46.04 33.02 -32.93
N ASN A 16 46.67 32.03 -33.59
CA ASN A 16 47.74 31.14 -33.07
C ASN A 16 49.13 31.56 -33.64
N PRO A 17 50.27 31.18 -33.00
CA PRO A 17 50.99 29.97 -33.46
C PRO A 17 51.76 29.15 -32.38
N SER A 18 52.01 27.87 -32.68
CA SER A 18 52.94 26.96 -31.96
C SER A 18 54.40 27.14 -32.43
N PRO A 19 55.39 26.35 -31.93
CA PRO A 19 55.96 25.31 -32.81
C PRO A 19 56.57 24.03 -32.14
N ALA A 20 56.83 23.01 -32.99
CA ALA A 20 57.80 21.90 -32.82
C ALA A 20 57.53 20.81 -31.75
N LYS A 21 57.80 19.49 -31.94
CA LYS A 21 58.35 18.64 -33.03
C LYS A 21 58.06 17.14 -32.67
N SER A 22 58.24 16.09 -33.48
CA SER A 22 58.09 15.80 -34.94
C SER A 22 58.60 14.36 -35.23
N ILE A 23 58.02 13.63 -36.21
CA ILE A 23 58.39 12.26 -36.70
C ILE A 23 58.09 11.13 -35.67
N GLY A 24 57.53 9.94 -35.98
CA GLY A 24 56.99 9.27 -37.18
C GLY A 24 56.23 8.00 -36.72
N ASP A 25 55.74 7.03 -37.50
CA ASP A 25 55.59 6.82 -38.96
C ASP A 25 54.49 5.72 -39.20
N PRO A 26 54.03 5.38 -40.44
CA PRO A 26 52.69 4.82 -40.65
C PRO A 26 52.58 3.29 -40.81
N GLY A 27 51.39 2.74 -40.51
CA GLY A 27 50.97 1.38 -40.88
C GLY A 27 49.43 1.28 -40.99
N ILE A 28 48.92 0.72 -42.09
CA ILE A 28 47.48 0.59 -42.36
C ILE A 28 47.06 -0.88 -42.28
N THR A 29 46.04 -1.19 -41.48
CA THR A 29 45.26 -2.44 -41.54
C THR A 29 43.78 -2.16 -41.26
N PRO A 30 42.84 -2.93 -41.83
CA PRO A 30 41.44 -2.51 -41.99
C PRO A 30 40.56 -2.71 -40.75
N LEU A 31 39.45 -1.96 -40.74
CA LEU A 31 38.38 -2.07 -39.74
C LEU A 31 37.69 -3.45 -39.81
N SER A 32 37.55 -4.10 -38.65
CA SER A 32 36.64 -5.24 -38.48
C SER A 32 35.28 -4.74 -38.00
N PRO A 33 34.13 -5.27 -38.49
CA PRO A 33 32.82 -4.85 -38.00
C PRO A 33 32.62 -5.26 -36.54
N SER A 34 32.55 -4.27 -35.64
CA SER A 34 32.14 -4.49 -34.25
C SER A 34 30.70 -5.03 -34.23
N HIS A 35 30.48 -6.13 -33.50
CA HIS A 35 29.19 -6.80 -33.43
C HIS A 35 28.06 -5.83 -33.03
N ILE A 36 26.93 -5.92 -33.74
CA ILE A 36 25.66 -5.47 -33.18
C ILE A 36 25.31 -6.48 -32.09
N GLN A 37 25.61 -6.13 -30.84
CA GLN A 37 24.92 -6.77 -29.73
C GLN A 37 23.49 -6.24 -29.75
N ASN A 38 22.53 -7.11 -30.06
CA ASN A 38 21.13 -6.81 -29.79
C ASN A 38 21.02 -6.53 -28.30
N ASP A 39 20.60 -5.30 -27.95
CA ASP A 39 20.21 -4.98 -26.58
C ASP A 39 18.87 -5.67 -26.33
N SER A 40 18.94 -6.94 -25.95
CA SER A 40 17.78 -7.76 -25.67
C SER A 40 17.19 -7.28 -24.35
N ASP A 41 16.12 -6.49 -24.44
CA ASP A 41 15.35 -5.98 -23.30
C ASP A 41 15.24 -7.04 -22.20
N GLN A 42 16.05 -6.91 -21.14
CA GLN A 42 15.85 -7.69 -19.93
C GLN A 42 14.67 -7.07 -19.18
N VAL A 43 13.48 -7.36 -19.69
CA VAL A 43 12.21 -7.19 -18.99
C VAL A 43 12.29 -8.07 -17.75
N GLN A 44 12.78 -7.49 -16.67
CA GLN A 44 12.97 -8.15 -15.39
C GLN A 44 11.62 -8.73 -14.96
N SER A 45 11.51 -10.06 -14.99
CA SER A 45 10.26 -10.79 -14.78
C SER A 45 9.88 -10.77 -13.30
N GLY A 46 9.39 -9.60 -12.85
CA GLY A 46 8.80 -9.43 -11.53
C GLY A 46 7.63 -10.40 -11.32
N PRO A 47 7.31 -10.76 -10.06
CA PRO A 47 6.36 -11.82 -9.76
C PRO A 47 5.00 -11.59 -10.44
N SER A 48 4.66 -12.52 -11.33
CA SER A 48 3.43 -12.51 -12.13
C SER A 48 2.24 -12.96 -11.28
N PHE A 49 1.64 -12.00 -10.58
CA PHE A 49 0.38 -12.20 -9.88
C PHE A 49 -0.75 -12.57 -10.85
N VAL A 50 -1.63 -13.47 -10.41
CA VAL A 50 -2.78 -13.95 -11.18
C VAL A 50 -4.09 -13.24 -10.78
N VAL A 51 -4.11 -12.55 -9.64
CA VAL A 51 -5.26 -11.80 -9.12
C VAL A 51 -4.83 -10.41 -8.64
N VAL A 52 -5.69 -9.40 -8.82
CA VAL A 52 -5.61 -8.12 -8.11
C VAL A 52 -6.70 -8.09 -7.03
N VAL A 53 -6.35 -7.79 -5.78
CA VAL A 53 -7.32 -7.56 -4.69
C VAL A 53 -7.23 -6.11 -4.23
N ALA A 54 -8.34 -5.37 -4.30
CA ALA A 54 -8.47 -4.00 -3.84
C ALA A 54 -9.29 -3.92 -2.55
N ILE A 55 -8.64 -3.58 -1.44
CA ILE A 55 -9.26 -3.38 -0.13
C ILE A 55 -9.72 -1.93 -0.01
N ASP A 56 -11.04 -1.71 0.01
CA ASP A 56 -11.62 -0.43 0.40
C ASP A 56 -11.71 -0.35 1.94
N PHE A 57 -10.69 0.23 2.54
CA PHE A 57 -10.57 0.35 4.00
C PHE A 57 -11.34 1.57 4.51
N GLY A 58 -12.67 1.62 4.42
CA GLY A 58 -13.47 2.81 4.75
C GLY A 58 -13.46 3.22 6.24
N THR A 59 -14.01 4.41 6.56
CA THR A 59 -14.10 4.90 7.95
C THR A 59 -15.21 4.22 8.75
N THR A 60 -16.37 4.00 8.14
CA THR A 60 -17.55 3.41 8.79
C THR A 60 -17.69 1.92 8.47
N SER A 61 -17.44 1.56 7.21
CA SER A 61 -17.48 0.18 6.71
C SER A 61 -16.34 -0.05 5.74
N SER A 62 -15.78 -1.26 5.73
CA SER A 62 -14.68 -1.69 4.86
C SER A 62 -15.05 -2.99 4.12
N GLY A 63 -14.37 -3.28 3.02
CA GLY A 63 -14.54 -4.52 2.26
C GLY A 63 -13.49 -4.63 1.15
N TYR A 64 -13.62 -5.61 0.26
CA TYR A 64 -12.74 -5.75 -0.90
C TYR A 64 -13.49 -6.10 -2.19
N ALA A 65 -12.81 -5.89 -3.31
CA ALA A 65 -13.13 -6.43 -4.62
C ALA A 65 -11.87 -7.05 -5.23
N TYR A 66 -12.02 -7.96 -6.19
CA TYR A 66 -10.91 -8.58 -6.90
C TYR A 66 -11.26 -8.94 -8.34
N ALA A 67 -10.23 -9.12 -9.16
CA ALA A 67 -10.35 -9.59 -10.53
C ALA A 67 -9.14 -10.47 -10.90
N PHE A 68 -9.35 -11.47 -11.74
CA PHE A 68 -8.28 -12.28 -12.32
C PHE A 68 -7.58 -11.50 -13.44
N THR A 69 -6.25 -11.58 -13.53
CA THR A 69 -5.49 -10.78 -14.52
C THR A 69 -5.76 -11.18 -15.97
N LYS A 70 -6.36 -12.35 -16.20
CA LYS A 70 -6.84 -12.82 -17.52
C LYS A 70 -8.23 -12.27 -17.89
N GLU A 71 -9.01 -11.83 -16.91
CA GLU A 71 -10.42 -11.43 -17.04
C GLU A 71 -10.65 -10.12 -16.24
N PRO A 72 -9.95 -9.02 -16.58
CA PRO A 72 -9.91 -7.81 -15.74
C PRO A 72 -11.25 -7.07 -15.63
N GLU A 73 -12.16 -7.26 -16.59
CA GLU A 73 -13.52 -6.71 -16.57
C GLU A 73 -14.45 -7.48 -15.59
N CYS A 74 -14.07 -8.70 -15.19
CA CYS A 74 -14.83 -9.53 -14.26
C CYS A 74 -14.51 -9.12 -12.81
N ILE A 75 -15.10 -8.00 -12.37
CA ILE A 75 -14.95 -7.51 -11.00
C ILE A 75 -15.84 -8.31 -10.04
N HIS A 76 -15.22 -9.16 -9.24
CA HIS A 76 -15.86 -9.83 -8.12
C HIS A 76 -15.83 -8.90 -6.89
N THR A 77 -16.93 -8.84 -6.15
CA THR A 77 -17.04 -8.07 -4.90
C THR A 77 -17.26 -9.02 -3.75
N MET A 78 -16.65 -8.72 -2.59
CA MET A 78 -16.71 -9.52 -1.36
C MET A 78 -18.07 -10.18 -1.14
N ARG A 79 -18.04 -11.49 -0.84
CA ARG A 79 -19.21 -12.28 -0.41
C ARG A 79 -19.93 -11.60 0.77
N ARG A 80 -21.25 -11.83 0.86
CA ARG A 80 -22.06 -11.31 1.97
C ARG A 80 -21.65 -11.99 3.27
N TRP A 81 -21.50 -11.19 4.32
CA TRP A 81 -21.23 -11.68 5.67
C TRP A 81 -22.44 -12.40 6.27
N GLU A 82 -22.20 -13.61 6.80
CA GLU A 82 -23.09 -14.22 7.79
C GLU A 82 -23.09 -13.34 9.06
N GLY A 83 -24.26 -13.09 9.65
CA GLY A 83 -24.44 -12.13 10.76
C GLY A 83 -24.69 -10.67 10.35
N GLY A 84 -24.60 -10.33 9.05
CA GLY A 84 -25.01 -9.00 8.57
C GLY A 84 -26.53 -8.81 8.59
N ASP A 85 -27.00 -7.58 8.76
CA ASP A 85 -28.42 -7.25 8.96
C ASP A 85 -29.31 -7.72 7.77
N PRO A 86 -30.45 -8.42 8.01
CA PRO A 86 -31.26 -9.01 6.93
C PRO A 86 -31.79 -7.99 5.92
N GLY A 87 -31.65 -8.30 4.63
CA GLY A 87 -32.10 -7.46 3.52
C GLY A 87 -31.10 -6.37 3.10
N VAL A 88 -30.03 -6.14 3.86
CA VAL A 88 -28.95 -5.20 3.47
C VAL A 88 -27.94 -5.90 2.56
N SER A 89 -27.42 -5.20 1.55
CA SER A 89 -26.35 -5.69 0.66
C SER A 89 -24.99 -5.66 1.36
N ASN A 90 -24.79 -6.60 2.29
CA ASN A 90 -23.63 -6.70 3.20
C ASN A 90 -22.31 -7.14 2.51
N GLN A 91 -21.94 -6.48 1.41
CA GLN A 91 -20.64 -6.62 0.70
C GLN A 91 -19.56 -5.70 1.29
N LYS A 92 -19.86 -5.07 2.43
CA LYS A 92 -18.91 -4.41 3.34
C LYS A 92 -19.31 -4.79 4.76
N THR A 93 -18.36 -4.70 5.68
CA THR A 93 -18.53 -4.94 7.12
C THR A 93 -18.12 -3.69 7.90
N PRO A 94 -18.66 -3.40 9.11
CA PRO A 94 -18.25 -2.26 9.91
C PRO A 94 -16.72 -2.15 10.08
N THR A 95 -16.16 -0.93 10.06
CA THR A 95 -14.74 -0.69 10.37
C THR A 95 -14.57 -0.68 11.89
N THR A 96 -14.73 -1.88 12.45
CA THR A 96 -14.83 -2.19 13.88
C THR A 96 -13.94 -3.38 14.17
N ILE A 97 -13.18 -3.32 15.26
CA ILE A 97 -12.25 -4.37 15.67
C ILE A 97 -12.37 -4.61 17.17
N LEU A 98 -12.26 -5.88 17.55
CA LEU A 98 -12.24 -6.32 18.93
C LEU A 98 -10.91 -7.03 19.20
N LEU A 99 -10.18 -6.56 20.22
CA LEU A 99 -9.10 -7.34 20.82
C LEU A 99 -9.53 -7.89 22.19
N THR A 100 -9.00 -9.06 22.51
CA THR A 100 -9.06 -9.71 23.82
C THR A 100 -8.47 -8.83 24.94
N PRO A 101 -8.75 -9.11 26.23
CA PRO A 101 -8.10 -8.42 27.35
C PRO A 101 -6.56 -8.48 27.33
N ASP A 102 -5.96 -9.53 26.76
CA ASP A 102 -4.52 -9.70 26.55
C ASP A 102 -4.01 -9.17 25.19
N ARG A 103 -4.80 -8.33 24.51
CA ARG A 103 -4.43 -7.51 23.33
C ARG A 103 -4.20 -8.28 22.03
N LYS A 104 -4.62 -9.55 21.94
CA LYS A 104 -4.65 -10.33 20.70
C LYS A 104 -5.89 -9.99 19.88
N PHE A 105 -5.78 -10.06 18.55
CA PHE A 105 -6.94 -10.01 17.66
C PHE A 105 -7.97 -11.09 18.05
N HIS A 106 -9.25 -10.71 18.08
CA HIS A 106 -10.36 -11.63 18.31
C HIS A 106 -11.28 -11.67 17.09
N SER A 107 -11.80 -10.52 16.68
CA SER A 107 -12.72 -10.41 15.56
C SER A 107 -12.71 -9.01 14.94
N PHE A 108 -13.27 -8.91 13.73
CA PHE A 108 -13.49 -7.68 12.99
C PHE A 108 -14.93 -7.62 12.47
N GLY A 109 -15.44 -6.42 12.15
CA GLY A 109 -16.72 -6.25 11.48
C GLY A 109 -17.93 -6.54 12.38
N TYR A 110 -18.97 -7.15 11.79
CA TYR A 110 -20.16 -7.62 12.52
C TYR A 110 -19.79 -8.50 13.72
N ALA A 111 -18.94 -9.51 13.53
CA ALA A 111 -18.45 -10.38 14.61
C ALA A 111 -17.62 -9.67 15.70
N ALA A 112 -17.19 -8.42 15.49
CA ALA A 112 -16.63 -7.56 16.54
C ALA A 112 -17.68 -6.66 17.21
N ARG A 113 -18.68 -6.19 16.44
CA ARG A 113 -19.85 -5.46 16.93
C ARG A 113 -20.66 -6.35 17.88
N ASP A 114 -21.15 -7.47 17.38
CA ASP A 114 -22.21 -8.25 18.02
C ASP A 114 -21.70 -8.87 19.32
N PHE A 115 -20.60 -9.64 19.25
CA PHE A 115 -19.93 -10.22 20.41
C PHE A 115 -19.68 -9.19 21.53
N TYR A 116 -19.20 -7.98 21.23
CA TYR A 116 -18.92 -6.97 22.25
C TYR A 116 -20.18 -6.40 22.93
N HIS A 117 -21.32 -6.36 22.23
CA HIS A 117 -22.58 -5.88 22.80
C HIS A 117 -23.38 -7.00 23.50
N ASP A 118 -23.11 -8.27 23.17
CA ASP A 118 -23.63 -9.45 23.87
C ASP A 118 -22.88 -9.74 25.19
N LEU A 119 -21.69 -9.17 25.39
CA LEU A 119 -20.92 -9.29 26.63
C LEU A 119 -21.59 -8.59 27.82
N ASP A 120 -21.45 -9.20 29.00
CA ASP A 120 -21.84 -8.61 30.28
C ASP A 120 -21.20 -7.21 30.50
N PRO A 121 -21.92 -6.20 31.04
CA PRO A 121 -21.37 -4.88 31.32
C PRO A 121 -20.23 -4.82 32.34
N SER A 122 -19.91 -5.93 33.00
CA SER A 122 -18.72 -6.14 33.84
C SER A 122 -17.52 -6.64 33.02
N GLU A 123 -17.75 -7.52 32.05
CA GLU A 123 -16.71 -8.15 31.23
C GLU A 123 -16.28 -7.25 30.06
N SER A 124 -17.21 -6.63 29.34
CA SER A 124 -16.91 -5.73 28.20
C SER A 124 -15.91 -4.61 28.55
N LYS A 125 -15.88 -4.17 29.81
CA LYS A 125 -14.87 -3.23 30.35
C LYS A 125 -13.43 -3.75 30.31
N GLN A 126 -13.22 -5.06 30.23
CA GLN A 126 -11.90 -5.69 30.12
C GLN A 126 -11.40 -5.72 28.67
N TRP A 127 -12.30 -6.01 27.73
CA TRP A 127 -12.07 -6.12 26.28
C TRP A 127 -11.68 -4.79 25.62
N LEU A 128 -11.19 -4.86 24.39
CA LEU A 128 -10.64 -3.71 23.65
C LEU A 128 -11.39 -3.52 22.32
N TYR A 129 -12.58 -2.92 22.41
CA TYR A 129 -13.41 -2.56 21.25
C TYR A 129 -13.00 -1.20 20.67
N LEU A 130 -12.81 -1.13 19.35
CA LEU A 130 -12.54 0.10 18.60
C LEU A 130 -13.41 0.19 17.35
N GLU A 131 -14.04 1.35 17.16
CA GLU A 131 -14.75 1.73 15.94
C GLU A 131 -14.17 3.03 15.35
N LYS A 132 -14.43 3.30 14.06
CA LYS A 132 -14.14 4.58 13.37
C LYS A 132 -12.66 5.03 13.42
N PHE A 133 -11.75 4.13 13.79
CA PHE A 133 -10.35 4.44 14.13
C PHE A 133 -9.54 5.00 12.95
N LYS A 134 -9.97 4.77 11.70
CA LYS A 134 -9.42 5.41 10.49
C LYS A 134 -9.30 6.94 10.63
N MET A 135 -10.25 7.59 11.32
CA MET A 135 -10.24 9.05 11.51
C MET A 135 -9.01 9.57 12.27
N LYS A 136 -8.33 8.74 13.07
CA LYS A 136 -7.13 9.15 13.81
C LYS A 136 -5.92 9.38 12.89
N LEU A 137 -5.85 8.74 11.72
CA LEU A 137 -4.77 9.01 10.75
C LEU A 137 -4.92 10.39 10.07
N HIS A 138 -6.15 10.90 9.98
CA HIS A 138 -6.41 12.25 9.45
C HIS A 138 -6.29 13.34 10.51
N THR A 139 -6.76 13.06 11.73
CA THR A 139 -6.93 14.07 12.80
C THR A 139 -5.73 14.21 13.74
N THR A 140 -4.77 13.28 13.73
CA THR A 140 -3.56 13.38 14.58
C THR A 140 -2.50 14.25 13.88
N PRO A 141 -2.06 15.40 14.44
CA PRO A 141 -1.07 16.26 13.79
C PRO A 141 0.30 15.57 13.65
N ASN A 142 0.74 14.88 14.71
CA ASN A 142 2.04 14.22 14.81
C ASN A 142 1.87 12.69 14.70
N LEU A 143 1.30 12.23 13.59
CA LEU A 143 1.09 10.81 13.33
C LEU A 143 2.43 10.08 13.14
N SER A 144 2.61 8.95 13.82
CA SER A 144 3.79 8.08 13.70
C SER A 144 3.41 6.61 13.98
N ILE A 145 4.32 5.67 13.69
CA ILE A 145 4.17 4.25 14.08
C ILE A 145 3.94 4.05 15.59
N ASN A 146 4.38 5.01 16.41
CA ASN A 146 4.23 4.98 17.87
C ASN A 146 2.90 5.55 18.39
N THR A 147 2.04 6.10 17.52
CA THR A 147 0.75 6.69 17.90
C THR A 147 -0.17 5.65 18.58
N ASP A 148 -0.77 6.03 19.71
CA ASP A 148 -1.75 5.22 20.43
C ASP A 148 -3.19 5.58 20.00
N LEU A 149 -4.04 4.55 19.86
CA LEU A 149 -5.50 4.65 19.85
C LEU A 149 -6.03 4.37 21.26
N HIS A 150 -7.28 4.72 21.52
CA HIS A 150 -7.99 4.39 22.76
C HIS A 150 -9.18 3.49 22.41
N ALA A 151 -9.36 2.40 23.15
CA ALA A 151 -10.54 1.55 23.07
C ALA A 151 -11.73 2.15 23.86
N ALA A 152 -12.92 1.57 23.72
CA ALA A 152 -14.14 2.02 24.40
C ALA A 152 -14.01 2.09 25.95
N ASN A 153 -13.17 1.24 26.55
CA ASN A 153 -12.83 1.27 27.98
C ASN A 153 -11.69 2.25 28.35
N GLY A 154 -11.28 3.12 27.43
CA GLY A 154 -10.19 4.10 27.61
C GLY A 154 -8.77 3.53 27.59
N LYS A 155 -8.59 2.20 27.54
CA LYS A 155 -7.25 1.59 27.47
C LYS A 155 -6.57 1.94 26.14
N ARG A 156 -5.27 2.26 26.20
CA ARG A 156 -4.47 2.54 25.01
C ARG A 156 -4.01 1.25 24.30
N VAL A 157 -4.03 1.28 22.97
CA VAL A 157 -3.49 0.25 22.05
C VAL A 157 -2.66 0.95 20.96
N LYS A 158 -1.65 0.28 20.38
CA LYS A 158 -0.89 0.88 19.28
C LYS A 158 -1.77 0.98 18.03
N ALA A 159 -1.72 2.12 17.36
CA ALA A 159 -2.42 2.31 16.11
C ALA A 159 -1.94 1.30 15.06
N LEU A 160 -0.61 1.11 14.92
CA LEU A 160 -0.04 0.29 13.86
C LEU A 160 -0.59 -1.15 13.89
N ASP A 161 -0.70 -1.73 15.09
CA ASP A 161 -1.23 -3.08 15.31
C ASP A 161 -2.70 -3.18 14.88
N ILE A 162 -3.52 -2.18 15.22
CA ILE A 162 -4.95 -2.14 14.87
C ILE A 162 -5.17 -2.09 13.35
N PHE A 163 -4.40 -1.28 12.61
CA PHE A 163 -4.50 -1.26 11.15
C PHE A 163 -3.89 -2.53 10.52
N ALA A 164 -2.81 -3.08 11.09
CA ALA A 164 -2.23 -4.35 10.62
C ALA A 164 -3.20 -5.52 10.79
N TYR A 165 -3.79 -5.72 11.97
CA TYR A 165 -4.80 -6.77 12.21
C TYR A 165 -6.00 -6.65 11.25
N ALA A 166 -6.48 -5.42 11.00
CA ALA A 166 -7.61 -5.20 10.10
C ALA A 166 -7.25 -5.46 8.63
N LEU A 167 -6.00 -5.22 8.20
CA LEU A 167 -5.51 -5.58 6.87
C LEU A 167 -5.23 -7.09 6.73
N ALA A 168 -4.71 -7.74 7.78
CA ALA A 168 -4.52 -9.19 7.85
C ALA A 168 -5.85 -9.93 7.69
N PHE A 169 -6.89 -9.50 8.43
CA PHE A 169 -8.25 -10.01 8.31
C PHE A 169 -8.78 -9.95 6.87
N PHE A 170 -8.67 -8.80 6.19
CA PHE A 170 -9.12 -8.71 4.79
C PHE A 170 -8.26 -9.54 3.82
N LYS A 171 -6.96 -9.72 4.08
CA LYS A 171 -6.09 -10.62 3.32
C LYS A 171 -6.54 -12.09 3.48
N GLU A 172 -6.71 -12.55 4.70
CA GLU A 172 -7.13 -13.93 5.01
C GLU A 172 -8.49 -14.26 4.39
N GLN A 173 -9.44 -13.34 4.49
CA GLN A 173 -10.78 -13.49 3.93
C GLN A 173 -10.77 -13.53 2.39
N ALA A 174 -10.00 -12.65 1.74
CA ALA A 174 -9.87 -12.64 0.28
C ALA A 174 -9.17 -13.91 -0.25
N LEU A 175 -8.09 -14.37 0.40
CA LEU A 175 -7.40 -15.60 0.01
C LEU A 175 -8.29 -16.84 0.20
N LYS A 176 -9.07 -16.89 1.31
CA LYS A 176 -10.07 -17.94 1.50
C LYS A 176 -11.16 -17.88 0.43
N GLU A 177 -11.69 -16.69 0.12
CA GLU A 177 -12.74 -16.53 -0.89
C GLU A 177 -12.28 -16.94 -2.29
N LEU A 178 -11.03 -16.64 -2.66
CA LEU A 178 -10.42 -17.09 -3.93
C LEU A 178 -10.29 -18.62 -3.97
N SER A 179 -9.80 -19.22 -2.89
CA SER A 179 -9.61 -20.67 -2.80
C SER A 179 -10.96 -21.42 -2.82
N ASP A 180 -11.96 -20.90 -2.11
CA ASP A 180 -13.35 -21.40 -2.10
C ASP A 180 -14.05 -21.34 -3.48
N GLN A 181 -13.59 -20.50 -4.42
CA GLN A 181 -14.22 -20.33 -5.74
C GLN A 181 -13.51 -21.10 -6.85
N THR A 182 -12.20 -21.27 -6.73
CA THR A 182 -11.37 -21.91 -7.75
C THR A 182 -11.11 -23.39 -7.47
N GLY A 183 -11.20 -23.81 -6.20
CA GLY A 183 -10.84 -25.17 -5.78
C GLY A 183 -9.33 -25.43 -5.72
N GLY A 184 -8.49 -24.37 -5.78
CA GLY A 184 -7.05 -24.44 -5.57
C GLY A 184 -6.61 -23.39 -4.54
N ASP A 185 -5.51 -23.65 -3.83
CA ASP A 185 -4.99 -22.74 -2.83
C ASP A 185 -4.39 -21.47 -3.46
N PHE A 186 -4.63 -20.31 -2.85
CA PHE A 186 -4.01 -19.03 -3.21
C PHE A 186 -3.10 -18.52 -2.10
N ASP A 187 -1.88 -18.10 -2.45
CA ASP A 187 -0.95 -17.50 -1.51
C ASP A 187 -0.80 -15.97 -1.68
N ASN A 188 0.12 -15.38 -0.92
CA ASN A 188 0.33 -13.94 -0.89
C ASN A 188 1.06 -13.39 -2.15
N ASN A 189 1.66 -14.25 -2.96
CA ASN A 189 2.45 -13.96 -4.16
C ASN A 189 1.56 -13.96 -5.42
N ASP A 190 0.53 -14.80 -5.43
CA ASP A 190 -0.53 -14.84 -6.45
C ASP A 190 -1.31 -13.52 -6.56
N VAL A 191 -1.28 -12.69 -5.50
CA VAL A 191 -2.15 -11.53 -5.34
C VAL A 191 -1.38 -10.20 -5.34
N ARG A 192 -1.79 -9.29 -6.24
CA ARG A 192 -1.45 -7.86 -6.17
C ARG A 192 -2.42 -7.13 -5.25
N TRP A 193 -1.96 -6.80 -4.04
CA TRP A 193 -2.72 -6.07 -3.05
C TRP A 193 -2.74 -4.56 -3.31
N VAL A 194 -3.93 -3.97 -3.36
CA VAL A 194 -4.20 -2.52 -3.44
C VAL A 194 -5.00 -2.10 -2.21
N ILE A 195 -4.67 -0.96 -1.58
CA ILE A 195 -5.36 -0.44 -0.39
C ILE A 195 -5.81 0.99 -0.65
N THR A 196 -7.11 1.29 -0.48
CA THR A 196 -7.64 2.64 -0.72
C THR A 196 -7.25 3.62 0.40
N VAL A 197 -6.70 4.78 0.01
CA VAL A 197 -6.41 5.90 0.90
C VAL A 197 -7.03 7.18 0.35
N PRO A 198 -7.75 8.00 1.16
CA PRO A 198 -8.35 9.24 0.69
C PRO A 198 -7.31 10.19 0.07
N ALA A 199 -7.62 10.76 -1.09
CA ALA A 199 -6.70 11.65 -1.81
C ALA A 199 -6.17 12.79 -0.94
N ILE A 200 -7.06 13.39 -0.12
CA ILE A 200 -6.81 14.49 0.82
C ILE A 200 -5.85 14.16 1.99
N TRP A 201 -5.40 12.91 2.14
CA TRP A 201 -4.49 12.54 3.22
C TRP A 201 -3.06 13.06 2.98
N LYS A 202 -2.50 13.68 4.03
CA LYS A 202 -1.09 14.07 4.10
C LYS A 202 -0.18 12.83 3.96
N MET A 203 1.02 13.01 3.43
CA MET A 203 1.97 11.91 3.20
C MET A 203 2.25 11.02 4.42
N PRO A 204 2.34 11.52 5.69
CA PRO A 204 2.50 10.65 6.85
C PRO A 204 1.37 9.65 7.06
N ALA A 205 0.12 9.99 6.71
CA ALA A 205 -1.01 9.04 6.80
C ALA A 205 -1.01 7.99 5.69
N LYS A 206 -0.49 8.35 4.51
CA LYS A 206 -0.26 7.40 3.40
C LYS A 206 0.92 6.47 3.72
N GLN A 207 1.99 6.97 4.33
CA GLN A 207 3.10 6.14 4.84
C GLN A 207 2.64 5.24 5.99
N PHE A 208 1.82 5.73 6.93
CA PHE A 208 1.33 4.92 8.04
C PHE A 208 0.57 3.67 7.56
N MET A 209 -0.28 3.79 6.54
CA MET A 209 -0.95 2.63 5.93
C MET A 209 0.03 1.66 5.25
N ARG A 210 1.16 2.16 4.75
CA ARG A 210 2.25 1.35 4.19
C ARG A 210 2.98 0.57 5.27
N GLU A 211 3.32 1.17 6.41
CA GLU A 211 3.87 0.45 7.56
C GLU A 211 2.90 -0.63 8.08
N ALA A 212 1.60 -0.31 8.14
CA ALA A 212 0.57 -1.26 8.56
C ALA A 212 0.45 -2.45 7.59
N ALA A 213 0.57 -2.21 6.27
CA ALA A 213 0.58 -3.26 5.26
C ALA A 213 1.85 -4.13 5.34
N TYR A 214 3.04 -3.51 5.44
CA TYR A 214 4.29 -4.27 5.59
C TYR A 214 4.28 -5.15 6.84
N LYS A 215 3.68 -4.71 7.95
CA LYS A 215 3.49 -5.54 9.16
C LYS A 215 2.62 -6.80 8.94
N VAL A 216 1.85 -6.88 7.84
CA VAL A 216 1.03 -8.05 7.45
C VAL A 216 1.72 -8.97 6.43
N GLY A 217 2.77 -8.48 5.76
CA GLY A 217 3.62 -9.27 4.86
C GLY A 217 4.91 -9.75 5.52
N GLY A 218 5.39 -9.04 6.54
CA GLY A 218 6.72 -9.20 7.11
C GLY A 218 6.86 -10.35 8.10
N THR A 219 7.13 -11.55 7.59
CA THR A 219 8.43 -12.15 7.94
C THR A 219 9.50 -11.55 7.03
N GLU A 220 10.72 -11.38 7.53
CA GLU A 220 11.71 -10.44 6.97
C GLU A 220 12.44 -10.96 5.70
N SER A 221 11.71 -11.09 4.59
CA SER A 221 12.26 -11.32 3.25
C SER A 221 11.29 -10.88 2.13
N GLU A 222 11.69 -9.88 1.35
CA GLU A 222 11.15 -9.41 0.05
C GLU A 222 9.76 -9.92 -0.43
N LEU A 223 8.64 -9.33 0.01
CA LEU A 223 7.27 -9.62 -0.49
C LEU A 223 6.34 -8.36 -0.46
N PRO A 224 5.12 -8.34 -1.05
CA PRO A 224 4.95 -7.90 -2.43
C PRO A 224 3.79 -6.87 -2.54
N PHE A 225 3.65 -5.98 -1.54
CA PHE A 225 2.60 -4.94 -1.49
C PHE A 225 2.84 -3.86 -2.56
N GLY A 226 2.51 -4.22 -3.80
CA GLY A 226 2.82 -3.44 -4.99
C GLY A 226 2.04 -2.14 -5.06
N SER A 227 2.78 -1.03 -5.14
CA SER A 227 2.30 0.29 -5.60
C SER A 227 1.03 0.83 -4.93
N PHE A 228 1.22 1.64 -3.88
CA PHE A 228 0.18 2.57 -3.41
C PHE A 228 -0.13 3.59 -4.50
N HIS A 229 -1.15 3.33 -5.32
CA HIS A 229 -1.54 4.25 -6.38
C HIS A 229 -2.07 5.56 -5.76
N PRO A 230 -1.52 6.76 -6.09
CA PRO A 230 -1.89 8.01 -5.41
C PRO A 230 -3.35 8.45 -5.61
N SER A 231 -4.00 7.92 -6.65
CA SER A 231 -5.37 8.25 -7.05
C SER A 231 -6.12 7.00 -7.54
N LEU A 232 -6.96 6.42 -6.70
CA LEU A 232 -8.23 5.87 -7.17
C LEU A 232 -9.27 6.99 -7.02
N SER A 233 -9.24 7.89 -8.01
CA SER A 233 -10.47 8.50 -8.50
C SER A 233 -11.36 7.40 -9.07
N VAL A 234 -12.66 7.67 -9.19
CA VAL A 234 -13.60 6.82 -9.94
C VAL A 234 -13.15 6.71 -11.40
#